data_AF-M0M3J3-F1
#
_entry.id   AF-M0M3J3-F1
#
_cell.length_a   1.000
_cell.length_b   1.000
_cell.length_c   1.000
_cell.angle_alpha   90.00
_cell.angle_beta   90.00
_cell.angle_gamma   90.00
#
_symmetry.space_group_name_H-M   'P 1'
#
loop_
_entity.id
_entity.type
_entity.pdbx_description
1 polymer ?
#
loop_
_entity_poly.entity_id
_entity_poly.type
_entity_poly.pdbx_seq_one_letter_code
_entity_poly.pdbx_strand_id
1 'polypeptide(L)'
;MTGNDDASRDVDDRGDGMDHEAASRTDGGTDTDADTADGEDVHGYVPADDPEEKEAVTEDNPRTDTQDTAEDARSERVTEERVTGTTPTVVQSPVVKTVARILTPFVVAFGVYLTLFGTSLPGGAFQGGVMMASAIVLIGLAFGFDPTRKWIDPRGLAGLFVLGAFLFGGIAVAAVVLGGAILELFVFPLSVENMVKLVEVAIAALVSGVITGLVIWLAAGYETADHGEKANKSENENGNGGDDA
;
A
#
# COMPACT_ATOMS: atom_id res chain seq x y z
N MET A 1 -26.53 -84.04 1.47
CA MET A 1 -26.84 -82.68 0.99
C MET A 1 -25.52 -81.90 1.07
N THR A 2 -24.57 -82.18 0.16
CA THR A 2 -24.28 -81.44 -1.10
C THR A 2 -24.09 -79.94 -0.83
N GLY A 3 -23.00 -79.28 -1.18
CA GLY A 3 -21.89 -79.56 -2.09
C GLY A 3 -21.19 -78.21 -2.36
N ASN A 4 -19.98 -78.31 -2.88
CA ASN A 4 -18.93 -77.29 -2.98
C ASN A 4 -19.07 -76.43 -4.26
N ASP A 5 -18.14 -75.46 -4.42
CA ASP A 5 -17.71 -74.83 -5.70
C ASP A 5 -18.61 -73.70 -6.26
N ASP A 6 -18.18 -72.67 -6.99
CA ASP A 6 -16.91 -72.29 -7.63
C ASP A 6 -16.96 -70.77 -7.94
N ALA A 7 -15.79 -70.20 -8.21
CA ALA A 7 -15.55 -68.87 -8.74
C ALA A 7 -16.17 -68.62 -10.13
N SER A 8 -16.44 -67.36 -10.45
CA SER A 8 -16.33 -66.80 -11.82
C SER A 8 -16.30 -65.27 -11.76
N ARG A 9 -15.22 -64.70 -12.30
CA ARG A 9 -15.17 -63.32 -12.80
C ARG A 9 -16.13 -63.22 -13.99
N ASP A 10 -16.74 -62.06 -14.21
CA ASP A 10 -16.75 -61.43 -15.54
C ASP A 10 -17.35 -60.02 -15.51
N VAL A 11 -16.76 -59.19 -16.37
CA VAL A 11 -17.04 -57.79 -16.69
C VAL A 11 -17.99 -57.77 -17.89
N ASP A 12 -18.99 -56.89 -17.86
CA ASP A 12 -19.79 -56.43 -19.03
C ASP A 12 -20.51 -55.15 -18.54
N ASP A 13 -20.00 -53.95 -18.79
CA ASP A 13 -20.25 -53.10 -19.97
C ASP A 13 -21.65 -53.23 -20.59
N ARG A 14 -22.43 -52.15 -20.48
CA ARG A 14 -23.47 -51.71 -21.44
C ARG A 14 -23.97 -50.32 -21.03
N GLY A 15 -23.89 -49.39 -21.99
CA GLY A 15 -24.16 -47.96 -21.88
C GLY A 15 -25.63 -47.54 -21.91
N ASP A 16 -25.79 -46.27 -22.34
CA ASP A 16 -26.99 -45.44 -22.50
C ASP A 16 -27.32 -44.54 -21.30
N GLY A 17 -27.35 -43.21 -21.39
CA GLY A 17 -27.18 -42.34 -22.55
C GLY A 17 -27.08 -40.87 -22.10
N MET A 18 -26.51 -40.06 -23.01
CA MET A 18 -26.87 -38.69 -23.46
C MET A 18 -27.48 -37.72 -22.40
N ASP A 19 -27.26 -36.40 -22.39
CA ASP A 19 -27.00 -35.46 -23.49
C ASP A 19 -26.36 -34.17 -22.96
N HIS A 20 -25.80 -33.44 -23.91
CA HIS A 20 -25.12 -32.16 -23.82
C HIS A 20 -26.09 -30.97 -23.72
N GLU A 21 -25.48 -29.77 -23.64
CA GLU A 21 -25.97 -28.48 -24.17
C GLU A 21 -26.43 -27.49 -23.07
N ALA A 22 -25.57 -26.55 -22.64
CA ALA A 22 -25.07 -25.34 -23.30
C ALA A 22 -26.02 -24.15 -23.23
N ALA A 23 -25.38 -22.99 -23.13
CA ALA A 23 -25.93 -21.70 -22.79
C ALA A 23 -26.79 -21.06 -23.89
N SER A 24 -27.71 -20.19 -23.51
CA SER A 24 -28.08 -19.02 -24.32
C SER A 24 -28.62 -17.88 -23.46
N ARG A 25 -28.22 -16.67 -23.85
CA ARG A 25 -28.63 -15.38 -23.30
C ARG A 25 -29.94 -14.91 -23.97
N THR A 26 -30.40 -13.76 -23.46
CA THR A 26 -31.16 -12.66 -24.08
C THR A 26 -32.69 -12.64 -24.04
N ASP A 27 -33.14 -11.56 -23.37
CA ASP A 27 -34.11 -10.55 -23.79
C ASP A 27 -35.61 -10.83 -23.62
N GLY A 28 -36.31 -9.80 -23.14
CA GLY A 28 -37.72 -9.84 -22.80
C GLY A 28 -38.12 -8.69 -21.90
N GLY A 29 -38.08 -7.47 -22.43
CA GLY A 29 -38.74 -6.32 -21.83
C GLY A 29 -40.26 -6.44 -21.90
N THR A 30 -40.93 -5.83 -20.91
CA THR A 30 -42.29 -5.28 -21.07
C THR A 30 -42.41 -4.07 -20.16
N ASP A 31 -42.76 -2.96 -20.78
CA ASP A 31 -43.05 -1.65 -20.23
C ASP A 31 -44.27 -1.68 -19.31
N THR A 32 -44.21 -0.89 -18.23
CA THR A 32 -45.38 -0.18 -17.70
C THR A 32 -44.92 1.12 -17.06
N ASP A 33 -45.24 2.21 -17.76
CA ASP A 33 -45.18 3.59 -17.30
C ASP A 33 -46.16 3.83 -16.13
N ALA A 34 -45.71 4.56 -15.10
CA ALA A 34 -46.54 5.50 -14.34
C ALA A 34 -45.65 6.37 -13.43
N ASP A 35 -45.43 7.58 -13.92
CA ASP A 35 -44.86 8.77 -13.28
C ASP A 35 -45.75 9.29 -12.14
N THR A 36 -45.20 9.56 -10.94
CA THR A 36 -45.63 10.70 -10.08
C THR A 36 -44.64 10.99 -8.93
N ALA A 37 -43.96 12.14 -9.07
CA ALA A 37 -43.66 13.23 -8.13
C ALA A 37 -43.34 13.03 -6.62
N ASP A 38 -42.22 13.66 -6.24
CA ASP A 38 -41.93 14.55 -5.10
C ASP A 38 -41.94 14.07 -3.63
N GLY A 39 -40.83 14.39 -2.93
CA GLY A 39 -40.81 14.59 -1.48
C GLY A 39 -39.44 14.49 -0.78
N GLU A 40 -38.88 15.65 -0.41
CA GLU A 40 -38.06 15.95 0.79
C GLU A 40 -36.50 15.83 0.77
N ASP A 41 -35.90 17.01 0.51
CA ASP A 41 -34.98 17.76 1.39
C ASP A 41 -33.47 17.44 1.44
N VAL A 42 -32.71 18.19 0.63
CA VAL A 42 -31.26 18.42 0.78
C VAL A 42 -31.03 19.85 1.28
N HIS A 43 -30.39 19.96 2.46
CA HIS A 43 -30.04 21.24 3.10
C HIS A 43 -29.00 22.02 2.29
N GLY A 44 -29.32 23.28 1.98
CA GLY A 44 -28.55 24.15 1.10
C GLY A 44 -27.45 25.00 1.75
N TYR A 45 -26.61 25.56 0.89
CA TYR A 45 -25.74 26.72 1.13
C TYR A 45 -26.05 27.77 0.06
N VAL A 46 -26.40 28.99 0.48
CA VAL A 46 -26.79 30.12 -0.38
C VAL A 46 -25.70 31.20 -0.31
N PRO A 47 -25.07 31.58 -1.43
CA PRO A 47 -24.40 32.87 -1.55
C PRO A 47 -25.41 33.93 -2.02
N ALA A 48 -25.36 35.11 -1.40
CA ALA A 48 -26.23 36.25 -1.67
C ALA A 48 -25.94 36.89 -3.04
N ASP A 49 -27.01 37.23 -3.76
CA ASP A 49 -27.01 38.08 -4.95
C ASP A 49 -26.92 39.57 -4.62
N ASP A 50 -26.43 40.33 -5.62
CA ASP A 50 -26.98 41.58 -6.20
C ASP A 50 -25.96 42.73 -6.31
N PRO A 51 -26.06 43.71 -7.26
CA PRO A 51 -26.85 43.78 -8.51
C PRO A 51 -26.08 44.25 -9.78
N GLU A 52 -26.75 44.02 -10.91
CA GLU A 52 -26.94 44.91 -12.08
C GLU A 52 -25.82 45.19 -13.10
N GLU A 53 -26.05 44.63 -14.29
CA GLU A 53 -25.56 45.01 -15.61
C GLU A 53 -26.66 45.84 -16.33
N LYS A 54 -26.31 46.93 -17.05
CA LYS A 54 -27.21 47.57 -18.04
C LYS A 54 -26.46 48.03 -19.31
N GLU A 55 -26.92 47.40 -20.39
CA GLU A 55 -26.84 47.57 -21.84
C GLU A 55 -26.45 48.92 -22.47
N ALA A 56 -25.79 48.87 -23.64
CA ALA A 56 -26.34 49.40 -24.90
C ALA A 56 -25.53 48.97 -26.15
N VAL A 57 -26.27 48.48 -27.15
CA VAL A 57 -25.84 48.03 -28.48
C VAL A 57 -25.52 49.21 -29.42
N THR A 58 -24.50 49.08 -30.27
CA THR A 58 -24.52 49.70 -31.61
C THR A 58 -23.69 48.86 -32.58
N GLU A 59 -24.36 48.16 -33.50
CA GLU A 59 -23.76 47.63 -34.72
C GLU A 59 -23.53 48.77 -35.71
N ASP A 60 -22.30 48.94 -36.19
CA ASP A 60 -22.07 49.44 -37.55
C ASP A 60 -20.75 48.83 -38.09
N ASN A 61 -20.82 48.30 -39.31
CA ASN A 61 -19.71 47.73 -40.04
C ASN A 61 -19.62 48.48 -41.36
N PRO A 62 -18.41 48.88 -41.79
CA PRO A 62 -18.02 48.35 -43.09
C PRO A 62 -16.54 47.95 -43.16
N ARG A 63 -16.34 46.76 -43.73
CA ARG A 63 -15.07 46.21 -44.22
C ARG A 63 -14.39 47.19 -45.18
N THR A 64 -13.07 47.32 -45.10
CA THR A 64 -12.23 47.42 -46.30
C THR A 64 -10.82 46.89 -46.02
N ASP A 65 -10.35 46.08 -46.95
CA ASP A 65 -9.09 45.35 -46.94
C ASP A 65 -7.87 46.27 -46.90
N THR A 66 -6.82 45.89 -46.16
CA THR A 66 -5.47 45.81 -46.73
C THR A 66 -4.57 44.94 -45.86
N GLN A 67 -3.81 44.15 -46.59
CA GLN A 67 -2.89 43.11 -46.21
C GLN A 67 -1.55 43.68 -45.73
N ASP A 68 -0.90 42.92 -44.84
CA ASP A 68 0.51 42.51 -44.94
C ASP A 68 1.61 43.33 -44.25
N THR A 69 2.58 42.56 -43.76
CA THR A 69 3.91 42.86 -43.21
C THR A 69 3.92 43.48 -41.81
N ALA A 70 4.11 42.71 -40.73
CA ALA A 70 5.32 41.98 -40.31
C ALA A 70 6.54 42.88 -40.07
N GLU A 71 7.13 42.73 -38.89
CA GLU A 71 8.38 43.33 -38.40
C GLU A 71 8.35 44.79 -37.92
N ASP A 72 8.06 44.99 -36.63
CA ASP A 72 9.08 45.66 -35.81
C ASP A 72 9.03 45.15 -34.37
N ALA A 73 10.08 44.43 -34.01
CA ALA A 73 10.31 43.92 -32.68
C ALA A 73 10.90 45.04 -31.81
N ARG A 74 10.76 44.86 -30.48
CA ARG A 74 11.54 45.49 -29.40
C ARG A 74 10.89 46.73 -28.76
N SER A 75 10.13 46.49 -27.69
CA SER A 75 10.60 46.82 -26.33
C SER A 75 9.47 46.65 -25.29
N GLU A 76 9.16 45.42 -24.90
CA GLU A 76 8.68 45.19 -23.54
C GLU A 76 9.61 44.15 -22.90
N ARG A 77 10.44 44.65 -21.99
CA ARG A 77 11.23 43.81 -21.10
C ARG A 77 10.22 43.09 -20.21
N VAL A 78 9.91 41.85 -20.57
CA VAL A 78 9.33 40.90 -19.64
C VAL A 78 10.35 40.78 -18.51
N THR A 79 10.03 41.40 -17.38
CA THR A 79 10.79 41.20 -16.16
C THR A 79 10.56 39.74 -15.81
N GLU A 80 11.56 38.89 -16.05
CA GLU A 80 11.61 37.55 -15.48
C GLU A 80 11.58 37.74 -13.97
N GLU A 81 10.38 37.66 -13.40
CA GLU A 81 10.19 37.38 -11.99
C GLU A 81 10.81 36.01 -11.77
N ARG A 82 12.07 36.02 -11.35
CA ARG A 82 12.82 34.85 -10.92
C ARG A 82 12.05 34.27 -9.74
N VAL A 83 11.12 33.37 -10.04
CA VAL A 83 10.40 32.55 -9.07
C VAL A 83 11.48 31.79 -8.32
N THR A 84 11.89 32.39 -7.21
CA THR A 84 12.85 31.81 -6.29
C THR A 84 12.10 30.61 -5.72
N GLY A 85 12.39 29.43 -6.26
CA GLY A 85 11.75 28.18 -5.90
C GLY A 85 11.94 27.93 -4.42
N THR A 86 11.02 28.47 -3.62
CA THR A 86 10.88 28.10 -2.23
C THR A 86 10.40 26.66 -2.30
N THR A 87 11.33 25.73 -2.11
CA THR A 87 11.01 24.30 -2.03
C THR A 87 9.86 24.18 -1.02
N PRO A 88 8.69 23.66 -1.41
CA PRO A 88 7.55 23.63 -0.52
C PRO A 88 7.95 22.86 0.73
N THR A 89 8.06 23.56 1.86
CA THR A 89 8.26 22.93 3.16
C THR A 89 7.09 21.98 3.38
N VAL A 90 7.35 20.68 3.42
CA VAL A 90 6.33 19.66 3.71
C VAL A 90 5.81 19.91 5.12
N VAL A 91 4.66 20.57 5.21
CA VAL A 91 4.02 20.86 6.49
C VAL A 91 3.30 19.59 6.95
N GLN A 92 3.88 18.88 7.92
CA GLN A 92 3.24 17.70 8.48
C GLN A 92 2.01 18.08 9.33
N SER A 93 0.87 17.47 9.04
CA SER A 93 -0.40 17.76 9.73
C SER A 93 -0.36 17.36 11.23
N PRO A 94 -0.68 18.27 12.16
CA PRO A 94 -0.81 17.96 13.59
C PRO A 94 -1.86 16.89 13.89
N VAL A 95 -2.92 16.84 13.07
CA VAL A 95 -3.98 15.83 13.19
C VAL A 95 -3.41 14.45 12.87
N VAL A 96 -2.65 14.32 11.78
CA VAL A 96 -2.01 13.05 11.37
C VAL A 96 -1.05 12.54 12.45
N LYS A 97 -0.21 13.41 13.01
CA LYS A 97 0.71 13.05 14.12
C LYS A 97 -0.04 12.52 15.34
N THR A 98 -1.13 13.19 15.71
CA THR A 98 -1.93 12.82 16.88
C THR A 98 -2.62 11.49 16.67
N VAL A 99 -3.27 11.29 15.52
CA VAL A 99 -3.95 10.05 15.16
C VAL A 99 -2.96 8.89 15.07
N ALA A 100 -1.82 9.08 14.41
CA ALA A 100 -0.77 8.06 14.31
C ALA A 100 -0.26 7.62 15.69
N ARG A 101 0.00 8.58 16.59
CA ARG A 101 0.45 8.29 17.96
C ARG A 101 -0.58 7.49 18.76
N ILE A 102 -1.87 7.77 18.58
CA ILE A 102 -2.95 7.04 19.23
C ILE A 102 -3.11 5.64 18.64
N LEU A 103 -3.09 5.50 17.31
CA LEU A 103 -3.33 4.24 16.62
C LEU A 103 -2.18 3.23 16.72
N THR A 104 -0.93 3.71 16.72
CA THR A 104 0.28 2.86 16.76
C THR A 104 0.21 1.73 17.80
N PRO A 105 -0.08 1.99 19.09
CA PRO A 105 -0.19 0.91 20.08
C PRO A 105 -1.30 -0.10 19.77
N PHE A 106 -2.42 0.32 19.19
CA PHE A 106 -3.50 -0.60 18.78
C PHE A 106 -3.09 -1.47 17.59
N VAL A 107 -2.39 -0.89 16.61
CA VAL A 107 -1.85 -1.63 15.44
C VAL A 107 -0.85 -2.69 15.90
N VAL A 108 0.06 -2.34 16.81
CA VAL A 108 1.02 -3.29 17.40
C VAL A 108 0.30 -4.38 18.18
N ALA A 109 -0.65 -4.02 19.06
CA ALA A 109 -1.42 -4.99 19.84
C ALA A 109 -2.21 -5.94 18.92
N PHE A 110 -2.78 -5.43 17.84
CA PHE A 110 -3.47 -6.25 16.85
C PHE A 110 -2.52 -7.18 16.10
N GLY A 111 -1.31 -6.73 15.74
CA GLY A 111 -0.28 -7.59 15.16
C GLY A 111 0.17 -8.72 16.09
N VAL A 112 0.31 -8.43 17.39
CA VAL A 112 0.58 -9.44 18.42
C VAL A 112 -0.59 -10.43 18.52
N TYR A 113 -1.83 -9.94 18.51
CA TYR A 113 -3.03 -10.78 18.52
C TYR A 113 -3.06 -11.73 17.31
N LEU A 114 -2.86 -11.22 16.09
CA LEU A 114 -2.80 -12.04 14.88
C LEU A 114 -1.71 -13.12 14.93
N THR A 115 -0.60 -12.82 15.62
CA THR A 115 0.51 -13.75 15.82
C THR A 115 0.15 -14.86 16.80
N LEU A 116 -0.48 -14.53 17.93
CA LEU A 116 -0.73 -15.49 19.02
C LEU A 116 -1.95 -16.39 18.79
N PHE A 117 -2.89 -15.96 17.93
CA PHE A 117 -4.13 -16.66 17.64
C PHE A 117 -4.21 -17.18 16.20
N GLY A 118 -3.08 -17.19 15.47
CA GLY A 118 -3.01 -17.65 14.08
C GLY A 118 -3.38 -19.12 13.87
N THR A 119 -3.29 -19.94 14.92
CA THR A 119 -3.72 -21.35 14.88
C THR A 119 -5.24 -21.54 14.85
N SER A 120 -5.99 -20.54 15.31
CA SER A 120 -7.44 -20.65 15.55
C SER A 120 -8.26 -19.68 14.72
N LEU A 121 -7.65 -18.60 14.23
CA LEU A 121 -8.28 -17.55 13.46
C LEU A 121 -7.48 -17.27 12.18
N PRO A 122 -8.12 -16.70 11.14
CA PRO A 122 -7.39 -16.18 9.98
C PRO A 122 -6.32 -15.20 10.44
N GLY A 123 -5.06 -15.50 10.15
CA GLY A 123 -3.94 -14.80 10.77
C GLY A 123 -2.62 -15.55 10.66
N GLY A 124 -1.75 -15.33 11.64
CA GLY A 124 -0.48 -16.02 11.78
C GLY A 124 0.72 -15.07 11.83
N ALA A 125 1.87 -15.68 12.02
CA ALA A 125 3.13 -14.99 12.24
C ALA A 125 3.51 -13.96 11.19
N PHE A 126 3.35 -14.31 9.91
CA PHE A 126 3.70 -13.42 8.81
C PHE A 126 2.85 -12.16 8.82
N GLN A 127 1.52 -12.32 8.86
CA GLN A 127 0.58 -11.20 8.85
C GLN A 127 0.72 -10.34 10.10
N GLY A 128 0.89 -10.96 11.28
CA GLY A 128 1.15 -10.25 12.53
C GLY A 128 2.47 -9.48 12.50
N GLY A 129 3.55 -10.08 11.98
CA GLY A 129 4.84 -9.43 11.76
C GLY A 129 4.76 -8.20 10.85
N VAL A 130 4.05 -8.34 9.72
CA VAL A 130 3.79 -7.23 8.77
C VAL A 130 3.00 -6.11 9.45
N MET A 131 1.99 -6.45 10.26
CA MET A 131 1.18 -5.46 10.99
C MET A 131 2.00 -4.68 12.03
N MET A 132 2.89 -5.35 12.76
CA MET A 132 3.81 -4.67 13.68
C MET A 132 4.80 -3.77 12.93
N ALA A 133 5.30 -4.20 11.77
CA ALA A 133 6.16 -3.36 10.94
C ALA A 133 5.42 -2.16 10.33
N SER A 134 4.14 -2.31 9.97
CA SER A 134 3.33 -1.21 9.42
C SER A 134 3.08 -0.11 10.46
N ALA A 135 3.05 -0.44 11.75
CA ALA A 135 3.01 0.56 12.81
C ALA A 135 4.24 1.49 12.78
N ILE A 136 5.42 0.96 12.42
CA ILE A 136 6.62 1.78 12.23
C ILE A 136 6.52 2.63 10.97
N VAL A 137 5.96 2.10 9.88
CA VAL A 137 5.68 2.87 8.66
C VAL A 137 4.73 4.03 8.98
N LEU A 138 3.67 3.79 9.75
CA LEU A 138 2.73 4.82 10.19
C LEU A 138 3.43 5.95 10.94
N ILE A 139 4.36 5.62 11.86
CA ILE A 139 5.18 6.61 12.56
C ILE A 139 6.10 7.35 11.58
N GLY A 140 6.76 6.65 10.66
CA GLY A 140 7.62 7.25 9.63
C GLY A 140 6.88 8.24 8.74
N LEU A 141 5.65 7.92 8.32
CA LEU A 141 4.81 8.81 7.52
C LEU A 141 4.31 10.02 8.32
N ALA A 142 3.99 9.84 9.61
CA ALA A 142 3.44 10.90 10.44
C ALA A 142 4.51 11.88 10.97
N PHE A 143 5.69 11.39 11.32
CA PHE A 143 6.77 12.16 11.96
C PHE A 143 8.02 12.34 11.08
N GLY A 144 8.09 11.66 9.93
CA GLY A 144 9.27 11.62 9.06
C GLY A 144 10.16 10.42 9.35
N PHE A 145 10.85 9.91 8.31
CA PHE A 145 11.74 8.76 8.44
C PHE A 145 13.08 9.12 9.11
N ASP A 146 13.56 10.35 8.95
CA ASP A 146 14.76 10.88 9.63
C ASP A 146 14.69 10.76 11.17
N PRO A 147 13.67 11.33 11.85
CA PRO A 147 13.51 11.15 13.30
C PRO A 147 13.25 9.69 13.69
N THR A 148 12.49 8.96 12.87
CA THR A 148 12.12 7.56 13.13
C THR A 148 13.36 6.65 13.13
N ARG A 149 14.28 6.86 12.20
CA ARG A 149 15.55 6.14 12.11
C ARG A 149 16.47 6.43 13.29
N LYS A 150 16.46 7.67 13.80
CA LYS A 150 17.22 8.02 15.02
C LYS A 150 16.64 7.38 16.27
N TRP A 151 15.33 7.10 16.29
CA TRP A 151 14.66 6.44 17.39
C TRP A 151 14.86 4.92 17.39
N ILE A 152 15.03 4.30 16.22
CA ILE A 152 15.19 2.85 16.07
C ILE A 152 16.67 2.48 16.06
N ASP A 153 17.09 1.64 17.01
CA ASP A 153 18.43 1.06 17.00
C ASP A 153 18.55 -0.01 15.89
N PRO A 154 19.41 0.18 14.88
CA PRO A 154 19.63 -0.82 13.84
C PRO A 154 20.09 -2.18 14.39
N ARG A 155 20.82 -2.18 15.52
CA ARG A 155 21.26 -3.42 16.17
C ARG A 155 20.09 -4.16 16.80
N GLY A 156 19.13 -3.44 17.37
CA GLY A 156 17.90 -4.04 17.90
C GLY A 156 17.10 -4.74 16.81
N LEU A 157 17.02 -4.12 15.63
CA LEU A 157 16.31 -4.66 14.48
C LEU A 157 17.00 -5.89 13.88
N ALA A 158 18.32 -5.83 13.72
CA ALA A 158 19.13 -6.99 13.36
C ALA A 158 19.02 -8.10 14.41
N GLY A 159 19.00 -7.73 15.69
CA GLY A 159 18.79 -8.64 16.81
C GLY A 159 17.44 -9.35 16.72
N LEU A 160 16.37 -8.66 16.36
CA LEU A 160 15.04 -9.24 16.18
C LEU A 160 15.00 -10.26 15.04
N PHE A 161 15.65 -9.93 13.90
CA PHE A 161 15.82 -10.85 12.78
C PHE A 161 16.61 -12.11 13.19
N VAL A 162 17.79 -11.92 13.78
CA VAL A 162 18.69 -13.01 14.17
C VAL A 162 18.02 -13.88 15.24
N LEU A 163 17.37 -13.28 16.23
CA LEU A 163 16.66 -14.01 17.28
C LEU A 163 15.51 -14.84 16.69
N GLY A 164 14.69 -14.26 15.82
CA GLY A 164 13.60 -14.98 15.16
C GLY A 164 14.10 -16.15 14.32
N ALA A 165 15.13 -15.91 13.50
CA ALA A 165 15.75 -16.95 12.67
C ALA A 165 16.41 -18.06 13.52
N PHE A 166 17.11 -17.67 14.58
CA PHE A 166 17.76 -18.59 15.51
C PHE A 166 16.75 -19.45 16.26
N LEU A 167 15.65 -18.86 16.75
CA LEU A 167 14.60 -19.62 17.43
C LEU A 167 13.90 -20.58 16.46
N PHE A 168 13.51 -20.11 15.28
CA PHE A 168 12.87 -20.95 14.26
C PHE A 168 13.77 -22.11 13.83
N GLY A 169 15.01 -21.82 13.44
CA GLY A 169 15.99 -22.83 13.04
C GLY A 169 16.40 -23.74 14.20
N GLY A 170 16.50 -23.19 15.41
CA GLY A 170 16.79 -23.93 16.63
C GLY A 170 15.71 -24.97 16.95
N ILE A 171 14.43 -24.61 16.82
CA ILE A 171 13.31 -25.55 16.99
C ILE A 171 13.35 -26.64 15.92
N ALA A 172 13.61 -26.26 14.66
CA ALA A 172 13.72 -27.20 13.54
C ALA A 172 14.81 -28.25 13.78
N VAL A 173 16.01 -27.82 14.19
CA VAL A 173 17.16 -28.70 14.47
C VAL A 173 16.94 -29.50 15.75
N ALA A 174 16.40 -28.88 16.80
CA ALA A 174 16.14 -29.55 18.07
C ALA A 174 15.15 -30.71 17.92
N ALA A 175 14.15 -30.59 17.04
CA ALA A 175 13.23 -31.69 16.73
C ALA A 175 13.99 -32.93 16.21
N VAL A 176 14.98 -32.73 15.33
CA VAL A 176 15.82 -33.81 14.78
C VAL A 176 16.73 -34.41 15.85
N VAL A 177 17.33 -33.59 16.71
CA VAL A 177 18.17 -34.07 17.82
C VAL A 177 17.37 -34.94 18.80
N LEU A 178 16.08 -34.66 18.96
CA LEU A 178 15.16 -35.45 19.79
C LEU A 178 14.62 -36.71 19.09
N GLY A 179 15.04 -36.99 17.84
CA GLY A 179 14.66 -38.18 17.09
C GLY A 179 13.45 -38.02 16.18
N GLY A 180 12.94 -36.79 16.01
CA GLY A 180 11.87 -36.47 15.05
C GLY A 180 12.37 -36.02 13.68
N ALA A 181 11.43 -35.72 12.79
CA ALA A 181 11.67 -35.00 11.54
C ALA A 181 11.87 -33.50 11.78
N ILE A 182 12.33 -32.78 10.76
CA ILE A 182 12.45 -31.31 10.79
C ILE A 182 11.08 -30.71 11.12
N LEU A 183 11.03 -29.84 12.13
CA LEU A 183 9.83 -29.15 12.59
C LEU A 183 8.75 -30.07 13.20
N GLU A 184 9.10 -31.30 13.58
CA GLU A 184 8.15 -32.23 14.20
C GLU A 184 7.85 -31.85 15.66
N LEU A 185 6.82 -31.03 15.87
CA LEU A 185 6.60 -30.36 17.15
C LEU A 185 6.14 -31.26 18.31
N PHE A 186 5.65 -32.47 18.03
CA PHE A 186 5.15 -33.37 19.08
C PHE A 186 6.28 -34.07 19.87
N VAL A 187 7.54 -33.96 19.43
CA VAL A 187 8.70 -34.51 20.15
C VAL A 187 9.09 -33.65 21.36
N PHE A 188 8.59 -32.42 21.45
CA PHE A 188 8.84 -31.52 22.57
C PHE A 188 7.88 -31.82 23.74
N PRO A 189 8.30 -31.55 25.00
CA PRO A 189 7.48 -31.83 26.19
C PRO A 189 6.30 -30.85 26.39
N LEU A 190 6.15 -29.86 25.52
CA LEU A 190 5.06 -28.88 25.56
C LEU A 190 3.90 -29.32 24.64
N SER A 191 2.70 -28.77 24.85
CA SER A 191 1.60 -29.01 23.91
C SER A 191 1.97 -28.50 22.51
N VAL A 192 1.49 -29.21 21.48
CA VAL A 192 1.71 -28.81 20.07
C VAL A 192 1.24 -27.39 19.82
N GLU A 193 0.09 -26.99 20.39
CA GLU A 193 -0.42 -25.62 20.30
C GLU A 193 0.59 -24.58 20.82
N ASN A 194 1.19 -24.81 21.99
CA ASN A 194 2.17 -23.89 22.55
C ASN A 194 3.44 -23.86 21.70
N MET A 195 3.82 -24.98 21.08
CA MET A 195 4.97 -25.03 20.19
C MET A 195 4.73 -24.30 18.88
N VAL A 196 3.54 -24.42 18.29
CA VAL A 196 3.15 -23.64 17.12
C VAL A 196 3.16 -22.15 17.45
N LYS A 197 2.59 -21.73 18.59
CA LYS A 197 2.64 -20.32 19.02
C LYS A 197 4.06 -19.79 19.19
N LEU A 198 4.97 -20.61 19.72
CA LEU A 198 6.38 -20.22 19.89
C LEU A 198 7.07 -20.04 18.53
N VAL A 199 6.81 -20.95 17.58
CA VAL A 199 7.24 -20.82 16.18
C VAL A 199 6.64 -19.57 15.55
N GLU A 200 5.37 -19.28 15.79
CA GLU A 200 4.71 -18.09 15.25
C GLU A 200 5.34 -16.79 15.78
N VAL A 201 5.64 -16.72 17.08
CA VAL A 201 6.34 -15.57 17.66
C VAL A 201 7.74 -15.41 17.08
N ALA A 202 8.47 -16.50 16.87
CA ALA A 202 9.80 -16.46 16.25
C ALA A 202 9.76 -15.91 14.81
N ILE A 203 8.82 -16.40 14.00
CA ILE A 203 8.63 -15.93 12.62
C ILE A 203 8.13 -14.47 12.60
N ALA A 204 7.22 -14.08 13.49
CA ALA A 204 6.71 -12.71 13.54
C ALA A 204 7.80 -11.70 13.90
N ALA A 205 8.67 -12.04 14.85
CA ALA A 205 9.86 -11.25 15.18
C ALA A 205 10.78 -11.10 13.96
N LEU A 206 11.10 -12.21 13.29
CA LEU A 206 11.90 -12.21 12.06
C LEU A 206 11.31 -11.28 11.00
N VAL A 207 10.01 -11.45 10.69
CA VAL A 207 9.30 -10.70 9.64
C VAL A 207 9.23 -9.21 9.99
N SER A 208 8.89 -8.88 11.23
CA SER A 208 8.83 -7.48 11.68
C SER A 208 10.20 -6.80 11.57
N GLY A 209 11.26 -7.47 12.02
CA GLY A 209 12.63 -6.94 11.94
C GLY A 209 13.07 -6.69 10.50
N VAL A 210 12.84 -7.65 9.60
CA VAL A 210 13.20 -7.52 8.18
C VAL A 210 12.43 -6.39 7.51
N ILE A 211 11.10 -6.34 7.65
CA ILE A 211 10.29 -5.34 6.97
C ILE A 211 10.61 -3.94 7.47
N THR A 212 10.69 -3.75 8.80
CA THR A 212 11.07 -2.46 9.36
C THR A 212 12.48 -2.06 8.92
N GLY A 213 13.42 -3.01 8.85
CA GLY A 213 14.80 -2.73 8.42
C GLY A 213 14.87 -2.31 6.96
N LEU A 214 14.14 -3.00 6.10
CA LEU A 214 14.02 -2.67 4.69
C LEU A 214 13.37 -1.31 4.49
N VAL A 215 12.30 -0.99 5.21
CA VAL A 215 11.63 0.31 5.13
C VAL A 215 12.59 1.45 5.52
N ILE A 216 13.32 1.31 6.62
CA ILE A 216 14.26 2.34 7.08
C ILE A 216 15.44 2.48 6.12
N TRP A 217 15.96 1.37 5.60
CA TRP A 217 17.04 1.37 4.62
C TRP A 217 16.60 2.02 3.30
N LEU A 218 15.39 1.70 2.82
CA LEU A 218 14.81 2.28 1.63
C LEU A 218 14.59 3.79 1.80
N ALA A 219 14.04 4.22 2.94
CA ALA A 219 13.83 5.63 3.24
C ALA A 219 15.16 6.43 3.21
N ALA A 220 16.24 5.86 3.74
CA ALA A 220 17.56 6.49 3.71
C ALA A 220 18.17 6.60 2.30
N GLY A 221 17.83 5.67 1.40
CA GLY A 221 18.28 5.69 0.00
C GLY A 221 17.75 6.89 -0.77
N TYR A 222 16.50 7.30 -0.52
CA TYR A 222 15.90 8.47 -1.17
C TYR A 222 16.54 9.79 -0.73
N GLU A 223 16.91 9.92 0.56
CA GLU A 223 17.57 11.12 1.11
C GLU A 223 18.95 11.37 0.48
N THR A 224 19.70 10.29 0.21
CA THR A 224 21.04 10.39 -0.39
C THR A 224 20.98 10.79 -1.86
N ALA A 225 19.95 10.35 -2.59
CA ALA A 225 19.75 10.68 -4.00
C ALA A 225 19.42 12.17 -4.21
N ASP A 226 18.51 12.74 -3.39
CA ASP A 226 18.12 14.15 -3.49
C ASP A 226 19.29 15.10 -3.16
N HIS A 227 20.11 14.77 -2.16
CA HIS A 227 21.31 15.55 -1.83
C HIS A 227 22.39 15.47 -2.92
N GLY A 228 22.56 14.32 -3.58
CA GLY A 228 23.49 14.15 -4.70
C GLY A 228 23.11 14.99 -5.93
N GLU A 229 21.81 15.10 -6.21
CA GLU A 229 21.30 15.90 -7.33
C GLU A 229 21.45 17.41 -7.08
N LYS A 230 21.15 17.87 -5.85
CA LYS A 230 21.30 19.28 -5.45
C LYS A 230 22.77 19.74 -5.49
N ALA A 231 23.70 18.88 -5.05
CA ALA A 231 25.13 19.17 -5.08
C ALA A 231 25.65 19.33 -6.51
N ASN A 232 25.32 18.40 -7.41
CA ASN A 232 25.74 18.43 -8.81
C ASN A 232 25.19 19.67 -9.56
N LYS A 233 23.95 20.09 -9.26
CA LYS A 233 23.38 21.30 -9.83
C LYS A 233 24.09 22.58 -9.37
N SER A 234 24.44 22.67 -8.09
CA SER A 234 25.17 23.82 -7.54
C SER A 234 26.61 23.93 -8.05
N GLU A 235 27.24 22.81 -8.38
CA GLU A 235 28.60 22.77 -8.94
C GLU A 235 28.60 23.21 -10.41
N ASN A 236 27.60 22.81 -11.19
CA ASN A 236 27.47 23.18 -12.60
C ASN A 236 27.04 24.66 -12.81
N GLU A 237 26.24 25.23 -11.89
CA GLU A 237 25.88 26.66 -11.92
C GLU A 237 27.04 27.59 -11.56
N ASN A 238 28.00 27.13 -10.74
CA ASN A 238 29.20 27.91 -10.38
C ASN A 238 30.38 27.74 -11.37
N GLY A 239 30.31 26.76 -12.27
CA GLY A 239 31.38 26.47 -13.24
C GLY A 239 31.29 27.20 -14.58
N ASN A 240 30.18 27.88 -14.89
CA ASN A 240 29.91 28.48 -16.21
C ASN A 240 29.96 30.03 -16.22
N GLY A 241 30.60 30.65 -15.22
CA GLY A 241 30.56 32.11 -15.00
C GLY A 241 31.87 32.87 -15.28
N GLY A 242 32.88 32.27 -15.89
CA GLY A 242 34.18 32.91 -16.07
C GLY A 242 34.91 32.44 -17.31
N ASP A 243 34.54 32.96 -18.46
CA ASP A 243 35.39 33.02 -19.67
C ASP A 243 34.91 34.17 -20.58
N ASP A 244 34.84 35.38 -20.02
CA ASP A 244 34.72 36.62 -20.80
C ASP A 244 35.69 37.67 -20.19
N ALA A 245 36.95 37.65 -20.59
CA ALA A 245 37.95 38.69 -20.30
C ALA A 245 38.90 38.92 -21.48
#